data_AF-A0A7L2B8U6-F1
#
_entry.id   AF-A0A7L2B8U6-F1
#
_cell.length_a   1.000
_cell.length_b   1.000
_cell.length_c   1.000
_cell.angle_alpha   90.00
_cell.angle_beta   90.00
_cell.angle_gamma   90.00
#
_symmetry.space_group_name_H-M   'P 1'
#
loop_
_entity.id
_entity.type
_entity.pdbx_description
1 polymer ?
#
loop_
_entity_poly.entity_id
_entity_poly.type
_entity_poly.pdbx_seq_one_letter_code
_entity_poly.pdbx_strand_id
1 'polypeptide(L)'
;KMASEDIAKLAESLAKTKVGGGQLSFKGQSLKLNTAEDAEEVIKQIEEFDGLEALRLEGNTVGVEAAKVIAKALEKKSELKRCHWSDMFTGRLRSEIPPALISLGDALITAGAQLVELDLSDNAFGPDGVRGFEALLKSPACYTLQKLKLNNCGMGIGGGKILAAALKECHKKSSAQGKPLALKVFVAGRNRLENDGATALAEAFGIIGTLEEVHMPQNGINHPGITALAQAFAINPLLKVINLNDNTFTEKGAMAMAETLKALRQIEVINFGDCLVRSKGAVAIADAVKEGLHKLKELNLSFCEIKRDAALTVAEAIEDKAELEKLDLNGNCLGEEGCEQLQEILEGFNMAAVLGSLSDDEGEEEDEDEEEEEEEEEQQEQRKERGQEEQESLTPKKIIESQDSTPVPSPPADIATFLAFPSPEKLLRLGPKCSVLIAQQVDTSDVEKVVTTLLRISSVFKDEAPVKTAVHETTDALMRKAFTSATFNSDAFITSLLIHMGLLKSEEKIKAVPSLHGILMTLNHMVQQDYFPKSLAPVLSAFVTK
;
A
#
# COMPACT_ATOMS: atom_id res chain seq x y z
N LYS A 1 46.65 12.67 33.06
CA LYS A 1 45.36 13.25 32.62
C LYS A 1 45.38 13.65 31.15
N MET A 2 46.36 14.44 30.66
CA MET A 2 46.50 14.79 29.22
C MET A 2 46.53 13.57 28.26
N ALA A 3 47.29 12.52 28.56
CA ALA A 3 47.39 11.34 27.69
C ALA A 3 46.07 10.55 27.50
N SER A 4 45.10 10.68 28.41
CA SER A 4 43.81 9.99 28.32
C SER A 4 42.80 10.74 27.45
N GLU A 5 42.88 12.08 27.42
CA GLU A 5 42.04 12.92 26.56
C GLU A 5 42.52 12.86 25.11
N ASP A 6 43.83 12.75 24.88
CA ASP A 6 44.39 12.61 23.55
C ASP A 6 44.07 11.25 22.93
N ILE A 7 44.04 10.17 23.71
CA ILE A 7 43.64 8.83 23.23
C ILE A 7 42.13 8.77 22.95
N ALA A 8 41.30 9.42 23.74
CA ALA A 8 39.85 9.51 23.47
C ALA A 8 39.56 10.34 22.21
N LYS A 9 40.25 11.47 22.03
CA LYS A 9 40.19 12.27 20.79
C LYS A 9 40.75 11.53 19.59
N LEU A 10 41.81 10.74 19.74
CA LEU A 10 42.35 9.89 18.68
C LEU A 10 41.39 8.74 18.34
N ALA A 11 40.74 8.11 19.32
CA ALA A 11 39.74 7.07 19.09
C ALA A 11 38.47 7.63 18.43
N GLU A 12 38.06 8.84 18.81
CA GLU A 12 36.92 9.55 18.20
C GLU A 12 37.27 10.09 16.80
N SER A 13 38.51 10.53 16.59
CA SER A 13 39.09 10.85 15.28
C SER A 13 39.24 9.60 14.40
N LEU A 14 39.67 8.46 14.95
CA LEU A 14 39.77 7.19 14.24
C LEU A 14 38.40 6.58 13.94
N ALA A 15 37.39 6.86 14.75
CA ALA A 15 35.99 6.54 14.45
C ALA A 15 35.37 7.50 13.40
N LYS A 16 35.84 8.76 13.34
CA LYS A 16 35.40 9.79 12.38
C LYS A 16 36.19 9.79 11.07
N THR A 17 37.30 9.06 10.93
CA THR A 17 38.16 9.17 9.74
C THR A 17 38.61 7.81 9.22
N LYS A 18 38.11 7.48 8.02
CA LYS A 18 38.47 6.36 7.13
C LYS A 18 37.99 4.96 7.55
N VAL A 19 36.70 4.70 7.35
CA VAL A 19 36.31 3.40 6.79
C VAL A 19 36.71 3.45 5.31
N GLY A 20 37.64 2.60 4.86
CA GLY A 20 38.11 2.60 3.48
C GLY A 20 36.95 2.56 2.48
N GLY A 21 36.98 3.43 1.47
CA GLY A 21 35.96 3.45 0.39
C GLY A 21 35.18 4.76 0.21
N GLY A 22 35.77 5.92 0.51
CA GLY A 22 35.16 7.22 0.19
C GLY A 22 33.88 7.56 0.98
N GLN A 23 33.67 6.93 2.14
CA GLN A 23 32.45 7.11 2.94
C GLN A 23 32.65 8.08 4.10
N LEU A 24 31.77 9.09 4.19
CA LEU A 24 31.61 9.97 5.35
C LEU A 24 30.32 9.62 6.09
N SER A 25 30.40 9.46 7.42
CA SER A 25 29.29 8.92 8.22
C SER A 25 29.05 9.71 9.49
N PHE A 26 27.80 10.16 9.64
CA PHE A 26 27.23 10.75 10.84
C PHE A 26 26.18 9.83 11.50
N LYS A 27 26.18 8.55 11.12
CA LYS A 27 25.19 7.57 11.58
C LYS A 27 25.08 7.55 13.10
N GLY A 28 23.85 7.66 13.61
CA GLY A 28 23.51 7.44 15.01
C GLY A 28 24.09 8.47 15.98
N GLN A 29 24.52 9.63 15.48
CA GLN A 29 25.05 10.71 16.31
C GLN A 29 23.94 11.55 16.97
N SER A 30 22.67 11.35 16.58
CA SER A 30 21.51 12.08 17.12
C SER A 30 21.64 13.60 17.02
N LEU A 31 22.27 14.08 15.95
CA LEU A 31 22.46 15.51 15.69
C LEU A 31 21.12 16.18 15.40
N LYS A 32 20.87 17.33 16.02
CA LYS A 32 19.70 18.17 15.76
C LYS A 32 20.10 19.34 14.86
N LEU A 33 20.06 19.09 13.56
CA LEU A 33 20.51 20.01 12.53
C LEU A 33 19.33 20.89 12.09
N ASN A 34 19.02 21.96 12.84
CA ASN A 34 17.89 22.83 12.52
C ASN A 34 18.31 24.04 11.66
N THR A 35 19.44 24.63 12.00
CA THR A 35 19.95 25.86 11.38
C THR A 35 21.26 25.63 10.62
N ALA A 36 21.80 26.69 10.04
CA ALA A 36 23.10 26.64 9.37
C ALA A 36 24.25 26.39 10.36
N GLU A 37 24.15 26.99 11.55
CA GLU A 37 25.13 26.87 12.62
C GLU A 37 25.18 25.43 13.17
N ASP A 38 24.02 24.79 13.34
CA ASP A 38 23.97 23.38 13.78
C ASP A 38 24.71 22.45 12.81
N ALA A 39 24.70 22.78 11.51
CA ALA A 39 25.30 21.99 10.44
C ALA A 39 26.77 22.34 10.13
N GLU A 40 27.39 23.30 10.83
CA GLU A 40 28.73 23.81 10.52
C GLU A 40 29.78 22.69 10.46
N GLU A 41 29.80 21.81 11.46
CA GLU A 41 30.75 20.71 11.52
C GLU A 41 30.49 19.66 10.42
N VAL A 42 29.22 19.39 10.10
CA VAL A 42 28.84 18.45 9.02
C VAL A 42 29.30 19.00 7.67
N ILE A 43 29.06 20.28 7.41
CA ILE A 43 29.46 20.97 6.18
C ILE A 43 30.98 20.94 6.05
N LYS A 44 31.70 21.34 7.09
CA LYS A 44 33.16 21.37 7.10
C LYS A 44 33.73 20.00 6.74
N GLN A 45 33.24 18.94 7.39
CA GLN A 45 33.69 17.58 7.09
C GLN A 45 33.32 17.15 5.67
N ILE A 46 32.14 17.51 5.15
CA ILE A 46 31.78 17.24 3.75
C ILE A 46 32.79 17.95 2.82
N GLU A 47 33.03 19.24 3.02
CA GLU A 47 33.91 20.03 2.16
C GLU A 47 35.35 19.50 2.15
N GLU A 48 35.91 19.20 3.33
CA GLU A 48 37.27 18.67 3.52
C GLU A 48 37.43 17.21 3.05
N PHE A 49 36.34 16.46 2.84
CA PHE A 49 36.41 15.06 2.43
C PHE A 49 36.63 14.92 0.92
N ASP A 50 37.85 14.63 0.52
CA ASP A 50 38.21 14.26 -0.85
C ASP A 50 37.70 12.87 -1.22
N GLY A 51 37.15 12.73 -2.42
CA GLY A 51 36.66 11.45 -2.93
C GLY A 51 35.42 10.90 -2.20
N LEU A 52 34.48 11.79 -1.85
CA LEU A 52 33.24 11.42 -1.18
C LEU A 52 32.33 10.59 -2.11
N GLU A 53 32.31 9.28 -1.92
CA GLU A 53 31.45 8.34 -2.63
C GLU A 53 30.15 8.02 -1.87
N ALA A 54 30.14 8.14 -0.54
CA ALA A 54 28.97 7.80 0.27
C ALA A 54 28.79 8.74 1.46
N LEU A 55 27.57 9.23 1.66
CA LEU A 55 27.21 10.06 2.81
C LEU A 55 26.13 9.38 3.64
N ARG A 56 26.40 9.18 4.94
CA ARG A 56 25.44 8.63 5.90
C ARG A 56 24.97 9.69 6.88
N LEU A 57 23.67 9.96 6.87
CA LEU A 57 22.99 10.87 7.81
C LEU A 57 21.99 10.14 8.71
N GLU A 58 22.00 8.81 8.69
CA GLU A 58 21.04 7.97 9.41
C GLU A 58 20.99 8.27 10.93
N GLY A 59 19.79 8.37 11.50
CA GLY A 59 19.60 8.58 12.95
C GLY A 59 19.94 10.00 13.43
N ASN A 60 19.73 10.99 12.56
CA ASN A 60 19.86 12.43 12.88
C ASN A 60 18.55 13.16 12.55
N THR A 61 18.46 14.45 12.86
CA THR A 61 17.29 15.26 12.54
C THR A 61 17.71 16.46 11.71
N VAL A 62 17.41 16.42 10.41
CA VAL A 62 17.78 17.46 9.45
C VAL A 62 16.58 18.35 9.12
N GLY A 63 16.70 19.62 9.45
CA GLY A 63 15.73 20.66 9.09
C GLY A 63 15.97 21.27 7.73
N VAL A 64 15.02 22.08 7.29
CA VAL A 64 15.05 22.72 5.96
C VAL A 64 16.30 23.60 5.78
N GLU A 65 16.64 24.44 6.76
CA GLU A 65 17.80 25.34 6.64
C GLU A 65 19.13 24.57 6.69
N ALA A 66 19.26 23.60 7.59
CA ALA A 66 20.40 22.69 7.61
C ALA A 66 20.55 21.91 6.29
N ALA A 67 19.46 21.39 5.73
CA ALA A 67 19.46 20.68 4.45
C ALA A 67 19.96 21.57 3.31
N LYS A 68 19.59 22.86 3.27
CA LYS A 68 20.07 23.81 2.26
C LYS A 68 21.58 24.04 2.33
N VAL A 69 22.14 24.21 3.53
CA VAL A 69 23.57 24.44 3.67
C VAL A 69 24.40 23.17 3.47
N ILE A 70 23.88 22.01 3.88
CA ILE A 70 24.47 20.70 3.56
C ILE A 70 24.43 20.48 2.04
N ALA A 71 23.30 20.77 1.39
CA ALA A 71 23.17 20.71 -0.07
C ALA A 71 24.23 21.57 -0.77
N LYS A 72 24.48 22.79 -0.28
CA LYS A 72 25.51 23.65 -0.88
C LYS A 72 26.91 23.03 -0.85
N ALA A 73 27.26 22.31 0.21
CA ALA A 73 28.52 21.59 0.31
C ALA A 73 28.59 20.40 -0.67
N LEU A 74 27.46 19.76 -0.94
CA LEU A 74 27.35 18.60 -1.84
C LEU A 74 27.47 18.95 -3.32
N GLU A 75 27.19 20.19 -3.74
CA GLU A 75 27.31 20.62 -5.15
C GLU A 75 28.70 20.38 -5.77
N LYS A 76 29.75 20.27 -4.93
CA LYS A 76 31.14 20.01 -5.38
C LYS A 76 31.53 18.53 -5.33
N LYS A 77 30.61 17.62 -4.96
CA LYS A 77 30.91 16.20 -4.67
C LYS A 77 30.36 15.29 -5.77
N SER A 78 30.91 15.42 -6.98
CA SER A 78 30.49 14.65 -8.16
C SER A 78 30.71 13.13 -8.05
N GLU A 79 31.62 12.70 -7.17
CA GLU A 79 31.91 11.28 -6.94
C GLU A 79 30.89 10.57 -6.05
N LEU A 80 29.91 11.30 -5.49
CA LEU A 80 28.90 10.74 -4.61
C LEU A 80 28.00 9.75 -5.37
N LYS A 81 27.96 8.53 -4.85
CA LYS A 81 27.23 7.38 -5.42
C LYS A 81 26.18 6.83 -4.47
N ARG A 82 26.33 7.02 -3.15
CA ARG A 82 25.45 6.40 -2.15
C ARG A 82 24.98 7.43 -1.13
N CYS A 83 23.66 7.56 -1.05
CA CYS A 83 23.01 8.44 -0.08
C CYS A 83 22.26 7.58 0.93
N HIS A 84 22.77 7.51 2.15
CA HIS A 84 22.16 6.79 3.26
C HIS A 84 21.46 7.78 4.18
N TRP A 85 20.22 8.07 3.82
CA TRP A 85 19.38 9.14 4.33
C TRP A 85 18.12 8.59 5.03
N SER A 86 18.20 7.37 5.54
CA SER A 86 17.13 6.81 6.36
C SER A 86 17.06 7.49 7.72
N ASP A 87 15.88 7.54 8.35
CA ASP A 87 15.68 8.10 9.70
C ASP A 87 16.42 9.45 9.93
N MET A 88 16.27 10.38 8.98
CA MET A 88 16.93 11.70 9.07
C MET A 88 15.96 12.85 9.35
N PHE A 89 14.65 12.57 9.41
CA PHE A 89 13.60 13.55 9.64
C PHE A 89 12.78 13.28 10.92
N THR A 90 13.28 12.46 11.83
CA THR A 90 12.59 12.18 13.09
C THR A 90 12.38 13.46 13.88
N GLY A 91 11.12 13.72 14.24
CA GLY A 91 10.68 14.94 14.93
C GLY A 91 10.40 16.15 14.04
N ARG A 92 10.59 16.06 12.71
CA ARG A 92 10.24 17.14 11.77
C ARG A 92 8.76 17.10 11.38
N LEU A 93 8.23 18.25 10.99
CA LEU A 93 6.91 18.32 10.39
C LEU A 93 6.94 17.72 8.98
N ARG A 94 5.85 17.06 8.57
CA ARG A 94 5.72 16.48 7.22
C ARG A 94 5.94 17.51 6.10
N SER A 95 5.52 18.75 6.31
CA SER A 95 5.71 19.86 5.37
C SER A 95 7.17 20.29 5.19
N GLU A 96 8.07 19.93 6.10
CA GLU A 96 9.49 20.26 6.04
C GLU A 96 10.30 19.25 5.25
N ILE A 97 9.80 18.01 5.12
CA ILE A 97 10.54 16.93 4.47
C ILE A 97 10.72 17.19 2.96
N PRO A 98 9.67 17.55 2.18
CA PRO A 98 9.85 17.85 0.76
C PRO A 98 10.88 18.94 0.46
N PRO A 99 10.84 20.16 1.06
CA PRO A 99 11.82 21.20 0.72
C PRO A 99 13.25 20.84 1.14
N ALA A 100 13.44 20.06 2.22
CA ALA A 100 14.75 19.55 2.59
C ALA A 100 15.30 18.56 1.54
N LEU A 101 14.49 17.59 1.13
CA LEU A 101 14.87 16.61 0.10
C LEU A 101 15.07 17.23 -1.28
N ILE A 102 14.26 18.24 -1.65
CA ILE A 102 14.44 18.98 -2.90
C ILE A 102 15.81 19.66 -2.89
N SER A 103 16.16 20.35 -1.81
CA SER A 103 17.46 21.04 -1.69
C SER A 103 18.62 20.05 -1.84
N LEU A 104 18.56 18.93 -1.14
CA LEU A 104 19.58 17.87 -1.24
C LEU A 104 19.64 17.28 -2.65
N GLY A 105 18.49 16.96 -3.25
CA GLY A 105 18.40 16.41 -4.60
C GLY A 105 18.94 17.35 -5.67
N ASP A 106 18.61 18.63 -5.61
CA ASP A 106 19.10 19.66 -6.54
C ASP A 106 20.62 19.80 -6.47
N ALA A 107 21.21 19.67 -5.28
CA ALA A 107 22.67 19.64 -5.13
C ALA A 107 23.30 18.42 -5.79
N LEU A 108 22.68 17.23 -5.70
CA LEU A 108 23.18 16.04 -6.39
C LEU A 108 23.11 16.16 -7.91
N ILE A 109 22.02 16.75 -8.40
CA ILE A 109 21.86 17.07 -9.83
C ILE A 109 22.96 18.03 -10.27
N THR A 110 23.18 19.09 -9.49
CA THR A 110 24.20 20.13 -9.78
C THR A 110 25.61 19.55 -9.75
N ALA A 111 25.90 18.67 -8.80
CA ALA A 111 27.19 18.00 -8.69
C ALA A 111 27.46 17.03 -9.86
N GLY A 112 26.45 16.68 -10.67
CA GLY A 112 26.57 15.63 -11.68
C GLY A 112 26.83 14.27 -11.05
N ALA A 113 26.34 14.04 -9.82
CA ALA A 113 26.45 12.77 -9.12
C ALA A 113 25.86 11.64 -9.98
N GLN A 114 26.32 10.41 -9.79
CA GLN A 114 25.81 9.22 -10.48
C GLN A 114 25.46 8.18 -9.42
N LEU A 115 24.27 8.33 -8.83
CA LEU A 115 23.82 7.52 -7.72
C LEU A 115 23.68 6.06 -8.13
N VAL A 116 24.14 5.18 -7.25
CA VAL A 116 23.99 3.73 -7.30
C VAL A 116 23.03 3.27 -6.21
N GLU A 117 22.99 3.95 -5.06
CA GLU A 117 22.09 3.63 -3.94
C GLU A 117 21.50 4.91 -3.33
N LEU A 118 20.19 4.90 -3.15
CA LEU A 118 19.44 5.91 -2.41
C LEU A 118 18.60 5.21 -1.35
N ASP A 119 18.93 5.43 -0.09
CA ASP A 119 18.17 4.95 1.06
C ASP A 119 17.48 6.12 1.75
N LEU A 120 16.16 6.08 1.73
CA LEU A 120 15.24 7.08 2.24
C LEU A 120 14.27 6.47 3.27
N SER A 121 14.55 5.26 3.74
CA SER A 121 13.70 4.49 4.67
C SER A 121 13.47 5.23 5.99
N ASP A 122 12.42 4.87 6.73
CA ASP A 122 12.12 5.39 8.06
C ASP A 122 11.96 6.93 8.13
N ASN A 123 11.51 7.52 7.02
CA ASN A 123 11.14 8.93 6.95
C ASN A 123 9.65 9.08 6.66
N ALA A 124 8.92 9.79 7.53
CA ALA A 124 7.46 9.94 7.45
C ALA A 124 6.99 10.87 6.32
N PHE A 125 7.21 10.46 5.06
CA PHE A 125 6.86 11.21 3.85
C PHE A 125 5.37 11.55 3.76
N GLY A 126 4.51 10.59 4.09
CA GLY A 126 3.11 10.70 3.69
C GLY A 126 2.94 10.67 2.16
N PRO A 127 1.71 10.83 1.66
CA PRO A 127 1.41 10.78 0.22
C PRO A 127 2.17 11.80 -0.63
N ASP A 128 2.42 12.99 -0.08
CA ASP A 128 3.10 14.08 -0.81
C ASP A 128 4.62 14.07 -0.66
N GLY A 129 5.19 13.32 0.29
CA GLY A 129 6.63 13.36 0.55
C GLY A 129 7.47 12.81 -0.60
N VAL A 130 6.91 11.94 -1.43
CA VAL A 130 7.55 11.43 -2.67
C VAL A 130 7.88 12.56 -3.65
N ARG A 131 7.09 13.65 -3.65
CA ARG A 131 7.36 14.84 -4.48
C ARG A 131 8.69 15.52 -4.10
N GLY A 132 9.16 15.30 -2.87
CA GLY A 132 10.44 15.84 -2.37
C GLY A 132 11.67 15.32 -3.12
N PHE A 133 11.58 14.15 -3.76
CA PHE A 133 12.70 13.54 -4.48
C PHE A 133 12.32 13.07 -5.90
N GLU A 134 11.13 13.43 -6.36
CA GLU A 134 10.65 13.09 -7.71
C GLU A 134 11.55 13.67 -8.81
N ALA A 135 11.97 14.94 -8.66
CA ALA A 135 12.86 15.60 -9.61
C ALA A 135 14.24 14.91 -9.68
N LEU A 136 14.77 14.52 -8.51
CA LEU A 136 16.02 13.76 -8.40
C LEU A 136 15.93 12.43 -9.15
N LEU A 137 14.88 11.63 -8.91
CA LEU A 137 14.70 10.33 -9.57
C LEU A 137 14.62 10.46 -11.10
N LYS A 138 14.00 11.53 -11.63
CA LYS A 138 13.87 11.77 -13.07
C LYS A 138 15.13 12.37 -13.72
N SER A 139 16.14 12.72 -12.93
CA SER A 139 17.34 13.41 -13.38
C SER A 139 18.46 12.44 -13.80
N PRO A 140 19.49 12.92 -14.54
CA PRO A 140 20.68 12.13 -14.84
C PRO A 140 21.41 11.60 -13.61
N ALA A 141 21.19 12.18 -12.43
CA ALA A 141 21.83 11.72 -11.21
C ALA A 141 21.36 10.32 -10.77
N CYS A 142 20.20 9.87 -11.23
CA CYS A 142 19.65 8.55 -10.90
C CYS A 142 19.67 7.55 -12.08
N TYR A 143 20.27 7.86 -13.23
CA TYR A 143 20.29 6.92 -14.36
C TYR A 143 21.10 5.66 -14.07
N THR A 144 22.06 5.73 -13.15
CA THR A 144 22.87 4.60 -12.68
C THR A 144 22.31 3.94 -11.43
N LEU A 145 21.12 4.33 -10.97
CA LEU A 145 20.56 3.87 -9.69
C LEU A 145 20.25 2.37 -9.76
N GLN A 146 20.83 1.61 -8.83
CA GLN A 146 20.64 0.16 -8.73
C GLN A 146 19.85 -0.22 -7.49
N LYS A 147 19.90 0.58 -6.43
CA LYS A 147 19.22 0.30 -5.16
C LYS A 147 18.39 1.49 -4.71
N LEU A 148 17.10 1.26 -4.51
CA LEU A 148 16.17 2.25 -3.97
C LEU A 148 15.46 1.66 -2.76
N LYS A 149 15.66 2.30 -1.60
CA LYS A 149 15.08 1.87 -0.33
C LYS A 149 14.20 2.96 0.25
N LEU A 150 12.95 2.61 0.51
CA LEU A 150 11.86 3.48 0.93
C LEU A 150 11.01 2.72 1.97
N ASN A 151 11.62 1.91 2.82
CA ASN A 151 10.88 1.13 3.82
C ASN A 151 10.28 2.07 4.87
N ASN A 152 9.05 1.80 5.32
CA ASN A 152 8.42 2.54 6.43
C ASN A 152 8.36 4.07 6.20
N CYS A 153 7.91 4.49 5.01
CA CYS A 153 7.80 5.90 4.65
C CYS A 153 6.36 6.45 4.66
N GLY A 154 5.35 5.58 4.80
CA GLY A 154 3.94 5.99 4.81
C GLY A 154 3.48 6.64 3.49
N MET A 155 4.00 6.19 2.35
CA MET A 155 3.73 6.79 1.03
C MET A 155 2.26 6.72 0.58
N GLY A 156 1.51 5.71 1.03
CA GLY A 156 0.16 5.44 0.54
C GLY A 156 0.11 5.11 -0.96
N ILE A 157 -1.11 4.93 -1.46
CA ILE A 157 -1.39 4.68 -2.89
C ILE A 157 -0.82 5.81 -3.77
N GLY A 158 -1.08 7.07 -3.40
CA GLY A 158 -0.66 8.24 -4.17
C GLY A 158 0.85 8.36 -4.31
N GLY A 159 1.59 8.14 -3.22
CA GLY A 159 3.06 8.12 -3.26
C GLY A 159 3.60 6.97 -4.12
N GLY A 160 2.97 5.78 -4.04
CA GLY A 160 3.30 4.66 -4.92
C GLY A 160 3.13 4.98 -6.41
N LYS A 161 2.03 5.63 -6.80
CA LYS A 161 1.76 6.06 -8.18
C LYS A 161 2.78 7.10 -8.66
N ILE A 162 3.11 8.10 -7.84
CA ILE A 162 4.12 9.13 -8.16
C ILE A 162 5.49 8.49 -8.35
N LEU A 163 5.88 7.59 -7.44
CA LEU A 163 7.15 6.87 -7.49
C LEU A 163 7.26 6.04 -8.78
N ALA A 164 6.23 5.26 -9.09
CA ALA A 164 6.16 4.48 -10.32
C ALA A 164 6.32 5.35 -11.58
N ALA A 165 5.61 6.49 -11.64
CA ALA A 165 5.73 7.43 -12.75
C ALA A 165 7.15 8.02 -12.87
N ALA A 166 7.79 8.34 -11.74
CA ALA A 166 9.16 8.82 -11.71
C ALA A 166 10.17 7.78 -12.22
N LEU A 167 10.01 6.52 -11.82
CA LEU A 167 10.85 5.40 -12.28
C LEU A 167 10.68 5.15 -13.79
N LYS A 168 9.44 5.13 -14.29
CA LYS A 168 9.14 4.99 -15.73
C LYS A 168 9.79 6.11 -16.55
N GLU A 169 9.68 7.36 -16.09
CA GLU A 169 10.28 8.51 -16.77
C GLU A 169 11.82 8.49 -16.70
N CYS A 170 12.38 8.07 -15.56
CA CYS A 170 13.82 7.87 -15.40
C CYS A 170 14.34 6.82 -16.39
N HIS A 171 13.70 5.65 -16.45
CA HIS A 171 14.04 4.60 -17.42
C HIS A 171 13.93 5.13 -18.85
N LYS A 172 12.83 5.78 -19.23
CA LYS A 172 12.66 6.35 -20.57
C LYS A 172 13.79 7.32 -20.96
N LYS A 173 14.12 8.28 -20.08
CA LYS A 173 15.16 9.28 -20.36
C LYS A 173 16.56 8.69 -20.41
N SER A 174 16.87 7.78 -19.50
CA SER A 174 18.16 7.09 -19.42
C SER A 174 18.38 6.14 -20.61
N SER A 175 17.33 5.44 -21.05
CA SER A 175 17.30 4.64 -22.29
C SER A 175 17.59 5.48 -23.53
N ALA A 176 17.04 6.70 -23.62
CA ALA A 176 17.32 7.62 -24.71
C ALA A 176 18.80 8.06 -24.77
N GLN A 177 19.57 7.86 -23.70
CA GLN A 177 21.01 8.14 -23.63
C GLN A 177 21.87 6.86 -23.75
N GLY A 178 21.26 5.71 -24.09
CA GLY A 178 21.96 4.44 -24.26
C GLY A 178 22.40 3.78 -22.94
N LYS A 179 21.88 4.24 -21.81
CA LYS A 179 22.17 3.71 -20.46
C LYS A 179 20.86 3.57 -19.69
N PRO A 180 19.98 2.61 -20.06
CA PRO A 180 18.71 2.41 -19.37
C PRO A 180 18.90 2.23 -17.87
N LEU A 181 17.99 2.80 -17.08
CA LEU A 181 17.90 2.54 -15.64
C LEU A 181 17.82 1.03 -15.42
N ALA A 182 18.76 0.50 -14.65
CA ALA A 182 18.88 -0.91 -14.30
C ALA A 182 18.73 -1.08 -12.79
N LEU A 183 17.50 -0.88 -12.29
CA LEU A 183 17.18 -1.07 -10.88
C LEU A 183 17.26 -2.55 -10.52
N LYS A 184 18.02 -2.89 -9.48
CA LYS A 184 18.27 -4.26 -9.02
C LYS A 184 17.58 -4.56 -7.70
N VAL A 185 17.66 -3.63 -6.74
CA VAL A 185 17.10 -3.81 -5.40
C VAL A 185 16.05 -2.74 -5.15
N PHE A 186 14.84 -3.17 -4.85
CA PHE A 186 13.75 -2.29 -4.47
C PHE A 186 13.18 -2.70 -3.11
N VAL A 187 13.20 -1.77 -2.15
CA VAL A 187 12.65 -1.99 -0.81
C VAL A 187 11.61 -0.90 -0.54
N ALA A 188 10.36 -1.30 -0.30
CA ALA A 188 9.27 -0.38 0.00
C ALA A 188 8.20 -1.03 0.90
N GLY A 189 8.60 -1.73 1.95
CA GLY A 189 7.66 -2.25 2.95
C GLY A 189 7.01 -1.17 3.81
N ARG A 190 5.91 -1.48 4.50
CA ARG A 190 5.24 -0.60 5.48
C ARG A 190 4.84 0.77 4.92
N ASN A 191 4.35 0.80 3.68
CA ASN A 191 3.98 2.05 3.00
C ASN A 191 2.50 2.19 2.72
N ARG A 192 1.68 1.17 2.99
CA ARG A 192 0.26 1.16 2.61
C ARG A 192 0.06 1.45 1.12
N LEU A 193 0.86 0.79 0.27
CA LEU A 193 0.77 0.95 -1.17
C LEU A 193 -0.59 0.47 -1.71
N GLU A 194 -1.18 -0.54 -1.05
CA GLU A 194 -2.41 -1.21 -1.46
C GLU A 194 -2.34 -1.67 -2.93
N ASN A 195 -3.45 -2.10 -3.54
CA ASN A 195 -3.42 -2.63 -4.90
C ASN A 195 -2.96 -1.61 -5.92
N ASP A 196 -3.52 -0.41 -5.87
CA ASP A 196 -3.31 0.62 -6.88
C ASP A 196 -1.86 1.12 -6.91
N GLY A 197 -1.24 1.28 -5.74
CA GLY A 197 0.17 1.64 -5.65
C GLY A 197 1.07 0.49 -6.12
N ALA A 198 0.75 -0.75 -5.75
CA ALA A 198 1.48 -1.93 -6.17
C ALA A 198 1.40 -2.16 -7.69
N THR A 199 0.22 -2.04 -8.29
CA THR A 199 0.01 -2.17 -9.73
C THR A 199 0.80 -1.12 -10.51
N ALA A 200 0.79 0.14 -10.06
CA ALA A 200 1.59 1.18 -10.70
C ALA A 200 3.09 0.85 -10.65
N LEU A 201 3.59 0.35 -9.51
CA LEU A 201 4.97 -0.10 -9.39
C LEU A 201 5.26 -1.34 -10.26
N ALA A 202 4.33 -2.28 -10.35
CA ALA A 202 4.44 -3.45 -11.21
C ALA A 202 4.62 -3.06 -12.68
N GLU A 203 3.87 -2.07 -13.18
CA GLU A 203 4.10 -1.52 -14.53
C GLU A 203 5.53 -0.98 -14.71
N ALA A 204 6.05 -0.27 -13.71
CA ALA A 204 7.42 0.25 -13.76
C ALA A 204 8.44 -0.89 -13.76
N PHE A 205 8.23 -1.93 -12.95
CA PHE A 205 9.09 -3.11 -12.89
C PHE A 205 9.08 -3.92 -14.19
N GLY A 206 7.92 -4.04 -14.84
CA GLY A 206 7.78 -4.70 -16.15
C GLY A 206 8.49 -3.94 -17.29
N ILE A 207 8.61 -2.62 -17.17
CA ILE A 207 9.40 -1.80 -18.12
C ILE A 207 10.90 -1.91 -17.83
N ILE A 208 11.31 -1.91 -16.57
CA ILE A 208 12.72 -1.92 -16.17
C ILE A 208 13.38 -3.29 -16.41
N GLY A 209 12.75 -4.39 -15.97
CA GLY A 209 13.17 -5.75 -16.31
C GLY A 209 14.53 -6.22 -15.76
N THR A 210 15.10 -5.54 -14.76
CA THR A 210 16.44 -5.84 -14.21
C THR A 210 16.47 -6.17 -12.72
N LEU A 211 15.31 -6.37 -12.08
CA LEU A 211 15.24 -6.61 -10.64
C LEU A 211 15.91 -7.93 -10.25
N GLU A 212 16.63 -7.88 -9.13
CA GLU A 212 17.26 -9.01 -8.45
C GLU A 212 16.62 -9.23 -7.06
N GLU A 213 16.18 -8.17 -6.37
CA GLU A 213 15.61 -8.24 -5.03
C GLU A 213 14.42 -7.27 -4.89
N VAL A 214 13.28 -7.78 -4.41
CA VAL A 214 12.09 -6.99 -4.10
C VAL A 214 11.62 -7.29 -2.68
N HIS A 215 11.52 -6.24 -1.88
CA HIS A 215 10.98 -6.30 -0.52
C HIS A 215 9.82 -5.30 -0.39
N MET A 216 8.59 -5.80 -0.35
CA MET A 216 7.40 -4.98 -0.17
C MET A 216 6.46 -5.52 0.94
N PRO A 217 6.98 -5.92 2.11
CA PRO A 217 6.14 -6.47 3.17
C PRO A 217 5.19 -5.39 3.74
N GLN A 218 4.07 -5.80 4.34
CA GLN A 218 3.20 -4.91 5.12
C GLN A 218 2.67 -3.71 4.32
N ASN A 219 2.16 -3.95 3.11
CA ASN A 219 1.64 -2.89 2.25
C ASN A 219 0.12 -2.92 2.08
N GLY A 220 -0.58 -3.90 2.65
CA GLY A 220 -2.02 -4.09 2.46
C GLY A 220 -2.38 -4.37 1.00
N ILE A 221 -1.45 -4.98 0.26
CA ILE A 221 -1.68 -5.39 -1.13
C ILE A 221 -2.51 -6.66 -1.06
N ASN A 222 -3.61 -6.74 -1.80
CA ASN A 222 -4.37 -7.98 -1.92
C ASN A 222 -4.27 -8.59 -3.33
N HIS A 223 -4.96 -9.71 -3.57
CA HIS A 223 -4.74 -10.57 -4.75
C HIS A 223 -4.63 -9.88 -6.13
N PRO A 224 -5.36 -8.80 -6.49
CA PRO A 224 -5.19 -8.10 -7.76
C PRO A 224 -3.83 -7.39 -7.85
N GLY A 225 -3.38 -6.77 -6.75
CA GLY A 225 -2.05 -6.15 -6.69
C GLY A 225 -0.93 -7.19 -6.68
N ILE A 226 -1.12 -8.32 -6.00
CA ILE A 226 -0.19 -9.47 -6.05
C ILE A 226 -0.10 -10.03 -7.46
N THR A 227 -1.23 -10.18 -8.16
CA THR A 227 -1.28 -10.65 -9.55
C THR A 227 -0.53 -9.70 -10.48
N ALA A 228 -0.70 -8.38 -10.31
CA ALA A 228 0.05 -7.39 -11.10
C ALA A 228 1.56 -7.51 -10.84
N LEU A 229 1.98 -7.64 -9.58
CA LEU A 229 3.39 -7.85 -9.22
C LEU A 229 3.94 -9.15 -9.81
N ALA A 230 3.20 -10.26 -9.74
CA ALA A 230 3.57 -11.54 -10.32
C ALA A 230 3.84 -11.41 -11.84
N GLN A 231 2.93 -10.77 -12.58
CA GLN A 231 3.12 -10.51 -14.02
C GLN A 231 4.38 -9.68 -14.31
N ALA A 232 4.68 -8.69 -13.48
CA ALA A 232 5.90 -7.90 -13.63
C ALA A 232 7.16 -8.71 -13.31
N PHE A 233 7.11 -9.55 -12.27
CA PHE A 233 8.23 -10.41 -11.87
C PHE A 233 8.58 -11.44 -12.95
N ALA A 234 7.62 -11.93 -13.73
CA ALA A 234 7.89 -12.81 -14.87
C ALA A 234 8.85 -12.19 -15.92
N ILE A 235 8.92 -10.86 -16.00
CA ILE A 235 9.82 -10.11 -16.90
C ILE A 235 11.21 -9.88 -16.27
N ASN A 236 11.40 -10.26 -15.01
CA ASN A 236 12.63 -10.06 -14.23
C ASN A 236 13.30 -11.42 -13.89
N PRO A 237 13.90 -12.13 -14.88
CA PRO A 237 14.42 -13.49 -14.68
C PRO A 237 15.65 -13.57 -13.76
N LEU A 238 16.22 -12.43 -13.37
CA LEU A 238 17.34 -12.33 -12.44
C LEU A 238 16.91 -12.21 -10.98
N LEU A 239 15.60 -12.23 -10.69
CA LEU A 239 15.07 -12.20 -9.33
C LEU A 239 15.62 -13.36 -8.51
N LYS A 240 16.15 -13.01 -7.34
CA LYS A 240 16.70 -13.88 -6.31
C LYS A 240 15.88 -13.81 -5.03
N VAL A 241 15.35 -12.63 -4.70
CA VAL A 241 14.61 -12.41 -3.45
C VAL A 241 13.25 -11.79 -3.75
N ILE A 242 12.20 -12.46 -3.29
CA ILE A 242 10.84 -11.92 -3.26
C ILE A 242 10.34 -12.00 -1.83
N ASN A 243 10.21 -10.84 -1.19
CA ASN A 243 9.59 -10.70 0.13
C ASN A 243 8.34 -9.84 0.01
N LEU A 244 7.19 -10.49 0.17
CA LEU A 244 5.86 -9.88 0.18
C LEU A 244 5.10 -10.19 1.47
N ASN A 245 5.81 -10.57 2.54
CA ASN A 245 5.23 -10.92 3.86
C ASN A 245 4.19 -9.90 4.33
N ASP A 246 3.13 -10.39 4.96
CA ASP A 246 2.06 -9.57 5.52
C ASP A 246 1.37 -8.70 4.43
N ASN A 247 0.92 -9.38 3.37
CA ASN A 247 0.04 -8.89 2.31
C ASN A 247 -0.96 -10.00 1.96
N THR A 248 -2.19 -9.67 1.56
CA THR A 248 -3.27 -10.65 1.42
C THR A 248 -3.30 -11.33 0.04
N PHE A 249 -2.60 -12.43 -0.14
CA PHE A 249 -2.57 -13.16 -1.41
C PHE A 249 -3.92 -13.77 -1.76
N THR A 250 -4.57 -14.40 -0.78
CA THR A 250 -5.64 -15.39 -1.00
C THR A 250 -5.20 -16.50 -1.96
N GLU A 251 -6.08 -17.46 -2.25
CA GLU A 251 -5.78 -18.51 -3.24
C GLU A 251 -5.47 -17.92 -4.63
N LYS A 252 -6.21 -16.88 -5.03
CA LYS A 252 -6.10 -16.26 -6.37
C LYS A 252 -4.71 -15.64 -6.58
N GLY A 253 -4.20 -14.88 -5.61
CA GLY A 253 -2.88 -14.26 -5.70
C GLY A 253 -1.74 -15.27 -5.57
N ALA A 254 -1.91 -16.30 -4.73
CA ALA A 254 -0.94 -17.38 -4.58
C ALA A 254 -0.77 -18.18 -5.87
N MET A 255 -1.86 -18.55 -6.55
CA MET A 255 -1.80 -19.25 -7.84
C MET A 255 -1.09 -18.40 -8.92
N ALA A 256 -1.36 -17.10 -8.99
CA ALA A 256 -0.69 -16.20 -9.92
C ALA A 256 0.83 -16.11 -9.67
N MET A 257 1.22 -16.05 -8.39
CA MET A 257 2.64 -16.04 -8.00
C MET A 257 3.30 -17.38 -8.28
N ALA A 258 2.65 -18.51 -7.98
CA ALA A 258 3.14 -19.85 -8.26
C ALA A 258 3.45 -20.06 -9.75
N GLU A 259 2.55 -19.64 -10.64
CA GLU A 259 2.79 -19.74 -12.08
C GLU A 259 4.00 -18.89 -12.52
N THR A 260 4.17 -17.71 -11.92
CA THR A 260 5.34 -16.86 -12.18
C THR A 260 6.65 -17.50 -11.70
N LEU A 261 6.64 -18.14 -10.52
CA LEU A 261 7.81 -18.76 -9.92
C LEU A 261 8.43 -19.85 -10.81
N LYS A 262 7.63 -20.56 -11.61
CA LYS A 262 8.13 -21.57 -12.58
C LYS A 262 9.14 -21.01 -13.59
N ALA A 263 9.08 -19.70 -13.87
CA ALA A 263 10.00 -19.00 -14.77
C ALA A 263 11.25 -18.45 -14.05
N LEU A 264 11.24 -18.27 -12.72
CA LEU A 264 12.26 -17.56 -11.97
C LEU A 264 13.35 -18.50 -11.42
N ARG A 265 14.22 -18.98 -12.31
CA ARG A 265 15.24 -20.00 -11.99
C ARG A 265 16.38 -19.54 -11.07
N GLN A 266 16.45 -18.26 -10.72
CA GLN A 266 17.50 -17.70 -9.85
C GLN A 266 17.01 -17.43 -8.42
N ILE A 267 15.77 -17.78 -8.07
CA ILE A 267 15.22 -17.51 -6.75
C ILE A 267 16.01 -18.25 -5.66
N GLU A 268 16.40 -17.49 -4.66
CA GLU A 268 17.09 -17.90 -3.45
C GLU A 268 16.19 -17.75 -2.22
N VAL A 269 15.33 -16.73 -2.17
CA VAL A 269 14.46 -16.44 -1.03
C VAL A 269 13.04 -16.13 -1.47
N ILE A 270 12.09 -16.89 -0.95
CA ILE A 270 10.65 -16.63 -1.04
C ILE A 270 10.14 -16.39 0.37
N ASN A 271 9.64 -15.19 0.63
CA ASN A 271 8.98 -14.88 1.88
C ASN A 271 7.55 -14.37 1.64
N PHE A 272 6.60 -15.27 1.85
CA PHE A 272 5.15 -15.05 1.81
C PHE A 272 4.52 -15.41 3.16
N GLY A 273 5.23 -15.24 4.28
CA GLY A 273 4.61 -15.41 5.59
C GLY A 273 3.49 -14.39 5.81
N ASP A 274 2.50 -14.69 6.64
CA ASP A 274 1.35 -13.82 6.94
C ASP A 274 0.59 -13.38 5.68
N CYS A 275 0.57 -14.21 4.63
CA CYS A 275 -0.01 -13.82 3.34
C CYS A 275 -1.38 -14.40 3.03
N LEU A 276 -1.97 -15.23 3.91
CA LEU A 276 -3.20 -15.97 3.62
C LEU A 276 -3.09 -16.74 2.30
N VAL A 277 -1.99 -17.47 2.12
CA VAL A 277 -1.74 -18.27 0.91
C VAL A 277 -2.77 -19.38 0.74
N ARG A 278 -3.27 -19.92 1.87
CA ARG A 278 -4.22 -21.04 1.98
C ARG A 278 -3.69 -22.33 1.31
N SER A 279 -4.35 -23.45 1.59
CA SER A 279 -3.91 -24.78 1.14
C SER A 279 -3.74 -24.91 -0.38
N LYS A 280 -4.70 -24.43 -1.20
CA LYS A 280 -4.59 -24.51 -2.66
C LYS A 280 -3.40 -23.69 -3.20
N GLY A 281 -3.17 -22.50 -2.63
CA GLY A 281 -2.04 -21.66 -2.97
C GLY A 281 -0.71 -22.29 -2.60
N ALA A 282 -0.63 -22.91 -1.42
CA ALA A 282 0.57 -23.59 -0.93
C ALA A 282 0.95 -24.78 -1.82
N VAL A 283 -0.03 -25.59 -2.23
CA VAL A 283 0.18 -26.70 -3.20
C VAL A 283 0.71 -26.17 -4.53
N ALA A 284 0.13 -25.08 -5.07
CA ALA A 284 0.62 -24.49 -6.32
C ALA A 284 2.07 -23.98 -6.21
N ILE A 285 2.43 -23.37 -5.08
CA ILE A 285 3.82 -22.96 -4.80
C ILE A 285 4.73 -24.19 -4.68
N ALA A 286 4.27 -25.25 -4.00
CA ALA A 286 5.00 -26.51 -3.88
C ALA A 286 5.29 -27.11 -5.27
N ASP A 287 4.32 -27.10 -6.19
CA ASP A 287 4.53 -27.54 -7.57
C ASP A 287 5.60 -26.71 -8.28
N ALA A 288 5.56 -25.37 -8.15
CA ALA A 288 6.57 -24.49 -8.74
C ALA A 288 7.97 -24.72 -8.15
N VAL A 289 8.06 -24.98 -6.85
CA VAL A 289 9.30 -25.37 -6.16
C VAL A 289 9.78 -26.72 -6.70
N LYS A 290 8.93 -27.73 -6.79
CA LYS A 290 9.29 -29.07 -7.28
C LYS A 290 9.73 -29.08 -8.74
N GLU A 291 9.12 -28.27 -9.60
CA GLU A 291 9.47 -28.11 -11.02
C GLU A 291 10.80 -27.36 -11.26
N GLY A 292 11.35 -26.68 -10.25
CA GLY A 292 12.48 -25.78 -10.43
C GLY A 292 13.15 -25.30 -9.15
N LEU A 293 13.63 -24.06 -9.15
CA LEU A 293 14.15 -23.36 -7.97
C LEU A 293 15.28 -24.06 -7.20
N HIS A 294 16.23 -24.72 -7.88
CA HIS A 294 17.34 -25.43 -7.22
C HIS A 294 18.28 -24.56 -6.36
N LYS A 295 18.19 -23.23 -6.48
CA LYS A 295 18.96 -22.25 -5.70
C LYS A 295 18.23 -21.76 -4.45
N LEU A 296 17.03 -22.28 -4.18
CA LEU A 296 16.20 -21.86 -3.05
C LEU A 296 16.92 -22.17 -1.74
N LYS A 297 17.10 -21.13 -0.92
CA LYS A 297 17.71 -21.14 0.41
C LYS A 297 16.68 -20.94 1.51
N GLU A 298 15.66 -20.12 1.26
CA GLU A 298 14.58 -19.89 2.21
C GLU A 298 13.21 -19.93 1.53
N LEU A 299 12.32 -20.76 2.08
CA LEU A 299 10.90 -20.75 1.79
C LEU A 299 10.13 -20.45 3.08
N ASN A 300 9.50 -19.28 3.16
CA ASN A 300 8.65 -18.91 4.27
C ASN A 300 7.19 -18.80 3.82
N LEU A 301 6.36 -19.69 4.38
CA LEU A 301 4.91 -19.77 4.26
C LEU A 301 4.24 -19.85 5.65
N SER A 302 4.84 -19.21 6.67
CA SER A 302 4.28 -19.17 8.01
C SER A 302 2.97 -18.36 8.05
N PHE A 303 2.05 -18.66 8.97
CA PHE A 303 0.81 -17.89 9.19
C PHE A 303 -0.01 -17.70 7.90
N CYS A 304 -0.23 -18.80 7.18
CA CYS A 304 -0.84 -18.79 5.85
C CYS A 304 -2.15 -19.58 5.75
N GLU A 305 -2.72 -20.07 6.87
CA GLU A 305 -3.91 -20.93 6.91
C GLU A 305 -3.71 -22.22 6.07
N ILE A 306 -2.51 -22.80 6.13
CA ILE A 306 -2.18 -24.03 5.41
C ILE A 306 -2.60 -25.24 6.26
N LYS A 307 -3.46 -26.09 5.70
CA LYS A 307 -3.86 -27.36 6.36
C LYS A 307 -2.80 -28.45 6.18
N ARG A 308 -2.85 -29.48 7.03
CA ARG A 308 -1.93 -30.64 7.06
C ARG A 308 -1.49 -31.11 5.67
N ASP A 309 -2.41 -31.57 4.84
CA ASP A 309 -2.08 -32.24 3.56
C ASP A 309 -1.28 -31.32 2.60
N ALA A 310 -1.60 -30.02 2.60
CA ALA A 310 -0.88 -29.04 1.81
C ALA A 310 0.53 -28.78 2.38
N ALA A 311 0.68 -28.73 3.71
CA ALA A 311 1.99 -28.59 4.35
C ALA A 311 2.91 -29.79 4.05
N LEU A 312 2.38 -31.02 4.07
CA LEU A 312 3.13 -32.22 3.68
C LEU A 312 3.56 -32.15 2.21
N THR A 313 2.69 -31.67 1.32
CA THR A 313 3.02 -31.44 -0.09
C THR A 313 4.17 -30.44 -0.26
N VAL A 314 4.20 -29.36 0.54
CA VAL A 314 5.30 -28.40 0.56
C VAL A 314 6.61 -29.06 1.01
N ALA A 315 6.58 -29.92 2.03
CA ALA A 315 7.78 -30.64 2.48
C ALA A 315 8.31 -31.63 1.46
N GLU A 316 7.43 -32.35 0.76
CA GLU A 316 7.85 -33.23 -0.34
C GLU A 316 8.49 -32.45 -1.50
N ALA A 317 8.03 -31.23 -1.77
CA ALA A 317 8.55 -30.41 -2.88
C ALA A 317 10.00 -29.92 -2.68
N ILE A 318 10.52 -29.95 -1.45
CA ILE A 318 11.88 -29.50 -1.13
C ILE A 318 12.94 -30.60 -1.14
N GLU A 319 12.58 -31.86 -1.40
CA GLU A 319 13.48 -33.02 -1.36
C GLU A 319 14.80 -32.81 -2.14
N ASP A 320 14.74 -32.16 -3.31
CA ASP A 320 15.89 -31.93 -4.20
C ASP A 320 16.55 -30.54 -4.03
N LYS A 321 16.22 -29.80 -2.96
CA LYS A 321 16.72 -28.44 -2.70
C LYS A 321 17.96 -28.45 -1.81
N ALA A 322 19.08 -28.83 -2.41
CA ALA A 322 20.36 -28.98 -1.71
C ALA A 322 20.92 -27.69 -1.07
N GLU A 323 20.51 -26.51 -1.54
CA GLU A 323 20.90 -25.21 -0.96
C GLU A 323 19.92 -24.70 0.10
N LEU A 324 18.84 -25.44 0.42
CA LEU A 324 17.83 -24.98 1.36
C LEU A 324 18.38 -24.92 2.78
N GLU A 325 18.30 -23.74 3.37
CA GLU A 325 18.72 -23.43 4.73
C GLU A 325 17.52 -23.29 5.68
N LYS A 326 16.34 -22.91 5.15
CA LYS A 326 15.14 -22.65 5.95
C LYS A 326 13.83 -22.97 5.23
N LEU A 327 12.96 -23.75 5.88
CA LEU A 327 11.54 -23.92 5.58
C LEU A 327 10.73 -23.45 6.78
N ASP A 328 9.92 -22.40 6.62
CA ASP A 328 9.07 -21.85 7.68
C ASP A 328 7.60 -22.14 7.39
N LEU A 329 6.98 -22.94 8.25
CA LEU A 329 5.57 -23.32 8.21
C LEU A 329 4.86 -23.04 9.55
N ASN A 330 5.47 -22.26 10.44
CA ASN A 330 4.89 -21.90 11.74
C ASN A 330 3.52 -21.23 11.58
N GLY A 331 2.64 -21.33 12.59
CA GLY A 331 1.39 -20.56 12.59
C GLY A 331 0.35 -21.02 11.57
N ASN A 332 0.44 -22.25 11.09
CA ASN A 332 -0.53 -22.84 10.17
C ASN A 332 -1.50 -23.77 10.93
N CYS A 333 -2.23 -24.63 10.21
CA CYS A 333 -3.26 -25.51 10.75
C CYS A 333 -2.90 -26.98 10.48
N LEU A 334 -1.73 -27.43 10.94
CA LEU A 334 -1.23 -28.79 10.69
C LEU A 334 -1.77 -29.79 11.72
N GLY A 335 -1.98 -29.36 12.96
CA GLY A 335 -2.23 -30.23 14.10
C GLY A 335 -0.99 -30.99 14.55
N GLU A 336 -1.04 -31.60 15.74
CA GLU A 336 0.07 -32.36 16.32
C GLU A 336 0.52 -33.49 15.39
N GLU A 337 -0.42 -34.28 14.85
CA GLU A 337 -0.13 -35.35 13.89
C GLU A 337 0.53 -34.82 12.60
N GLY A 338 0.08 -33.67 12.09
CA GLY A 338 0.66 -33.06 10.90
C GLY A 338 2.09 -32.57 11.15
N CYS A 339 2.36 -32.02 12.33
CA CYS A 339 3.70 -31.61 12.75
C CYS A 339 4.65 -32.80 12.88
N GLU A 340 4.19 -33.92 13.45
CA GLU A 340 4.98 -35.16 13.54
C GLU A 340 5.29 -35.71 12.14
N GLN A 341 4.29 -35.84 11.26
CA GLN A 341 4.48 -36.32 9.89
C GLN A 341 5.44 -35.42 9.08
N LEU A 342 5.33 -34.10 9.25
CA LEU A 342 6.23 -33.14 8.61
C LEU A 342 7.69 -33.37 9.03
N GLN A 343 7.92 -33.61 10.33
CA GLN A 343 9.26 -33.93 10.85
C GLN A 343 9.77 -35.27 10.29
N GLU A 344 8.94 -36.31 10.27
CA GLU A 344 9.32 -37.63 9.72
C GLU A 344 9.73 -37.54 8.24
N ILE A 345 9.00 -36.78 7.42
CA ILE A 345 9.34 -36.55 6.00
C ILE A 345 10.73 -35.90 5.88
N LEU A 346 10.97 -34.82 6.62
CA LEU A 346 12.23 -34.09 6.55
C LEU A 346 13.41 -34.87 7.16
N GLU A 347 13.17 -35.68 8.19
CA GLU A 347 14.16 -36.64 8.69
C GLU A 347 14.52 -37.69 7.64
N GLY A 348 13.52 -38.20 6.91
CA GLY A 348 13.72 -39.11 5.77
C GLY A 348 14.62 -38.53 4.68
N PHE A 349 14.58 -37.22 4.47
CA PHE A 349 15.45 -36.49 3.54
C PHE A 349 16.76 -36.00 4.15
N ASN A 350 16.99 -36.22 5.45
CA ASN A 350 18.11 -35.66 6.21
C ASN A 350 18.14 -34.11 6.16
N MET A 351 16.95 -33.50 6.14
CA MET A 351 16.70 -32.06 6.10
C MET A 351 16.02 -31.52 7.36
N ALA A 352 15.89 -32.31 8.44
CA ALA A 352 15.21 -31.88 9.68
C ALA A 352 15.72 -30.53 10.25
N ALA A 353 16.99 -30.18 10.03
CA ALA A 353 17.59 -28.92 10.48
C ALA A 353 17.11 -27.67 9.73
N VAL A 354 16.46 -27.82 8.56
CA VAL A 354 15.95 -26.67 7.78
C VAL A 354 14.60 -26.19 8.29
N LEU A 355 13.87 -27.04 9.03
CA LEU A 355 12.52 -26.73 9.51
C LEU A 355 12.57 -25.65 10.60
N GLY A 356 11.76 -24.60 10.43
CA GLY A 356 11.53 -23.56 11.42
C GLY A 356 10.74 -24.05 12.64
N SER A 357 10.45 -23.15 13.57
CA SER A 357 9.56 -23.46 14.70
C SER A 357 8.16 -23.82 14.20
N LEU A 358 7.45 -24.70 14.90
CA LEU A 358 6.02 -24.97 14.71
C LEU A 358 5.23 -24.67 15.99
N SER A 359 5.77 -23.84 16.88
CA SER A 359 5.22 -23.58 18.21
C SER A 359 3.86 -22.90 18.21
N ASP A 360 3.53 -22.19 17.13
CA ASP A 360 2.31 -21.39 17.01
C ASP A 360 1.28 -22.06 16.07
N ASP A 361 1.43 -23.35 15.74
CA ASP A 361 0.42 -24.08 14.97
C ASP A 361 -0.92 -24.08 15.72
N GLU A 362 -1.96 -23.52 15.10
CA GLU A 362 -3.27 -23.30 15.72
C GLU A 362 -4.21 -24.51 15.56
N GLY A 363 -3.65 -25.73 15.48
CA GLY A 363 -4.36 -26.94 15.09
C GLY A 363 -5.58 -27.29 15.95
N GLU A 364 -6.77 -27.04 15.40
CA GLU A 364 -7.91 -27.96 15.44
C GLU A 364 -8.45 -28.09 14.00
N GLU A 365 -8.61 -29.31 13.48
CA GLU A 365 -9.34 -29.55 12.23
C GLU A 365 -10.82 -29.20 12.48
N GLU A 366 -11.19 -27.93 12.35
CA GLU A 366 -12.60 -27.58 12.17
C GLU A 366 -12.95 -27.82 10.69
N ASP A 367 -13.83 -28.80 10.48
CA ASP A 367 -14.62 -28.98 9.26
C ASP A 367 -15.51 -27.73 9.08
N GLU A 368 -14.92 -26.58 8.76
CA GLU A 368 -15.70 -25.42 8.32
C GLU A 368 -15.85 -25.47 6.80
N ASP A 369 -17.11 -25.66 6.44
CA ASP A 369 -17.68 -25.73 5.11
C ASP A 369 -17.21 -24.58 4.20
N GLU A 370 -17.25 -24.85 2.89
CA GLU A 370 -16.89 -23.96 1.77
C GLU A 370 -17.79 -22.69 1.66
N GLU A 371 -17.99 -21.91 2.73
CA GLU A 371 -18.85 -20.72 2.72
C GLU A 371 -18.09 -19.37 2.64
N GLU A 372 -16.75 -19.33 2.66
CA GLU A 372 -16.02 -18.05 2.63
C GLU A 372 -15.74 -17.46 1.22
N GLU A 373 -15.99 -18.21 0.14
CA GLU A 373 -15.70 -17.71 -1.21
C GLU A 373 -16.77 -16.69 -1.71
N GLU A 374 -18.02 -16.73 -1.20
CA GLU A 374 -19.10 -15.85 -1.67
C GLU A 374 -19.00 -14.41 -1.11
N GLU A 375 -18.54 -14.21 0.14
CA GLU A 375 -18.44 -12.87 0.74
C GLU A 375 -17.30 -12.01 0.15
N GLU A 376 -16.22 -12.64 -0.34
CA GLU A 376 -15.08 -11.92 -0.90
C GLU A 376 -15.31 -11.41 -2.33
N GLU A 377 -16.17 -12.08 -3.12
CA GLU A 377 -16.55 -11.63 -4.46
C GLU A 377 -17.47 -10.40 -4.40
N GLU A 378 -18.40 -10.35 -3.43
CA GLU A 378 -19.28 -9.19 -3.21
C GLU A 378 -18.50 -7.92 -2.81
N GLN A 379 -17.42 -8.04 -2.03
CA GLN A 379 -16.56 -6.90 -1.67
C GLN A 379 -15.69 -6.41 -2.83
N GLN A 380 -15.43 -7.25 -3.84
CA GLN A 380 -14.57 -6.93 -4.99
C GLN A 380 -15.31 -6.23 -6.13
N GLU A 381 -16.56 -6.60 -6.41
CA GLU A 381 -17.37 -5.85 -7.39
C GLU A 381 -17.57 -4.39 -6.92
N GLN A 382 -17.80 -4.18 -5.62
CA GLN A 382 -17.92 -2.84 -5.03
C GLN A 382 -16.63 -2.00 -5.15
N ARG A 383 -15.44 -2.62 -5.24
CA ARG A 383 -14.16 -1.90 -5.41
C ARG A 383 -13.83 -1.62 -6.89
N LYS A 384 -14.21 -2.51 -7.81
CA LYS A 384 -13.97 -2.33 -9.25
C LYS A 384 -14.84 -1.22 -9.85
N GLU A 385 -16.10 -1.08 -9.43
CA GLU A 385 -16.95 0.03 -9.88
C GLU A 385 -16.44 1.41 -9.39
N ARG A 386 -15.84 1.45 -8.19
CA ARG A 386 -15.23 2.67 -7.63
C ARG A 386 -13.98 3.17 -8.37
N GLY A 387 -13.26 2.28 -9.05
CA GLY A 387 -12.02 2.63 -9.77
C GLY A 387 -12.23 3.19 -11.18
N GLN A 388 -13.43 3.04 -11.75
CA GLN A 388 -13.73 3.50 -13.11
C GLN A 388 -14.25 4.95 -13.18
N GLU A 389 -14.69 5.55 -12.06
CA GLU A 389 -15.18 6.95 -12.06
C GLU A 389 -14.07 8.02 -11.97
N GLU A 390 -12.78 7.66 -11.77
CA GLU A 390 -11.67 8.62 -11.60
C GLU A 390 -10.69 8.73 -12.79
N GLN A 391 -11.04 8.24 -13.99
CA GLN A 391 -10.22 8.47 -15.19
C GLN A 391 -11.01 9.09 -16.35
N GLU A 392 -11.37 10.37 -16.21
CA GLU A 392 -11.49 11.26 -17.37
C GLU A 392 -10.53 12.44 -17.23
N SER A 393 -9.32 12.31 -17.76
CA SER A 393 -8.75 13.33 -18.65
C SER A 393 -7.41 12.88 -19.22
N LEU A 394 -7.17 13.31 -20.46
CA LEU A 394 -5.91 13.34 -21.22
C LEU A 394 -5.64 12.15 -22.14
N THR A 395 -6.15 12.25 -23.38
CA THR A 395 -5.30 11.97 -24.56
C THR A 395 -5.55 12.97 -25.71
N PRO A 396 -4.54 13.27 -26.56
CA PRO A 396 -4.65 14.21 -27.67
C PRO A 396 -5.14 13.57 -28.97
N LYS A 397 -5.92 14.34 -29.75
CA LYS A 397 -6.44 13.98 -31.09
C LYS A 397 -5.34 13.62 -32.10
N LYS A 398 -5.53 12.50 -32.83
CA LYS A 398 -5.51 12.44 -34.31
C LYS A 398 -5.97 11.07 -34.87
N ILE A 399 -7.10 11.12 -35.59
CA ILE A 399 -7.45 10.48 -36.89
C ILE A 399 -7.06 9.00 -37.10
N ILE A 400 -8.07 8.12 -37.21
CA ILE A 400 -8.37 7.20 -38.34
C ILE A 400 -9.84 6.72 -38.17
N GLU A 401 -10.53 6.57 -39.29
CA GLU A 401 -11.98 6.35 -39.46
C GLU A 401 -12.45 4.89 -39.25
N SER A 402 -13.76 4.76 -38.97
CA SER A 402 -14.66 3.58 -39.11
C SER A 402 -14.47 2.44 -38.08
N GLN A 403 -15.48 1.85 -37.43
CA GLN A 403 -16.83 1.47 -37.86
C GLN A 403 -17.85 1.45 -36.70
N ASP A 404 -19.11 1.47 -37.12
CA ASP A 404 -20.37 1.44 -36.38
C ASP A 404 -20.56 0.12 -35.57
N SER A 405 -20.88 0.23 -34.27
CA SER A 405 -21.48 -0.87 -33.50
C SER A 405 -22.39 -0.29 -32.41
N THR A 406 -23.69 -0.46 -32.61
CA THR A 406 -24.77 -0.14 -31.67
C THR A 406 -24.57 -0.78 -30.28
N PRO A 407 -24.83 -0.08 -29.16
CA PRO A 407 -24.84 -0.70 -27.84
C PRO A 407 -26.12 -1.52 -27.63
N VAL A 408 -25.96 -2.74 -27.15
CA VAL A 408 -27.04 -3.60 -26.66
C VAL A 408 -27.68 -2.98 -25.40
N PRO A 409 -29.02 -2.92 -25.25
CA PRO A 409 -29.63 -2.32 -24.07
C PRO A 409 -29.58 -3.26 -22.84
N SER A 410 -28.99 -2.79 -21.75
CA SER A 410 -29.05 -3.43 -20.42
C SER A 410 -30.48 -3.47 -19.84
N PRO A 411 -30.85 -4.49 -19.03
CA PRO A 411 -32.21 -4.63 -18.48
C PRO A 411 -32.62 -3.47 -17.55
N PRO A 412 -33.93 -3.25 -17.31
CA PRO A 412 -34.41 -2.17 -16.45
C PRO A 412 -34.01 -2.40 -14.98
N ALA A 413 -33.53 -1.35 -14.32
CA ALA A 413 -33.16 -1.39 -12.90
C ALA A 413 -34.41 -1.50 -12.02
N ASP A 414 -34.43 -2.42 -11.06
CA ASP A 414 -35.45 -2.49 -10.01
C ASP A 414 -34.94 -1.85 -8.70
N ILE A 415 -35.86 -1.60 -7.76
CA ILE A 415 -35.56 -0.88 -6.51
C ILE A 415 -34.67 -1.70 -5.59
N ALA A 416 -34.81 -3.03 -5.60
CA ALA A 416 -33.96 -3.93 -4.84
C ALA A 416 -32.50 -3.80 -5.30
N THR A 417 -32.28 -3.73 -6.61
CA THR A 417 -30.96 -3.52 -7.21
C THR A 417 -30.35 -2.18 -6.81
N PHE A 418 -31.15 -1.11 -6.74
CA PHE A 418 -30.66 0.20 -6.28
C PHE A 418 -30.32 0.20 -4.79
N LEU A 419 -31.19 -0.36 -3.93
CA LEU A 419 -30.96 -0.37 -2.48
C LEU A 419 -29.76 -1.26 -2.10
N ALA A 420 -29.54 -2.36 -2.83
CA ALA A 420 -28.36 -3.20 -2.69
C ALA A 420 -27.10 -2.50 -3.21
N PHE A 421 -27.16 -1.87 -4.39
CA PHE A 421 -26.02 -1.27 -5.09
C PHE A 421 -26.35 0.14 -5.60
N PRO A 422 -26.32 1.17 -4.73
CA PRO A 422 -26.79 2.51 -5.07
C PRO A 422 -25.80 3.22 -6.01
N SER A 423 -26.26 3.68 -7.17
CA SER A 423 -25.52 4.58 -8.07
C SER A 423 -26.40 5.73 -8.59
N PRO A 424 -25.83 6.88 -8.99
CA PRO A 424 -26.59 7.98 -9.59
C PRO A 424 -27.39 7.55 -10.81
N GLU A 425 -26.82 6.72 -11.67
CA GLU A 425 -27.43 6.25 -12.91
C GLU A 425 -28.62 5.33 -12.61
N LYS A 426 -28.47 4.43 -11.63
CA LYS A 426 -29.56 3.54 -11.18
C LYS A 426 -30.71 4.35 -10.60
N LEU A 427 -30.41 5.36 -9.75
CA LEU A 427 -31.44 6.24 -9.19
C LEU A 427 -32.22 6.98 -10.29
N LEU A 428 -31.53 7.51 -11.29
CA LEU A 428 -32.17 8.21 -12.41
C LEU A 428 -32.98 7.26 -13.32
N ARG A 429 -32.50 6.02 -13.52
CA ARG A 429 -33.19 5.00 -14.33
C ARG A 429 -34.48 4.47 -13.70
N LEU A 430 -34.66 4.59 -12.39
CA LEU A 430 -35.93 4.27 -11.70
C LEU A 430 -37.08 5.22 -12.10
N GLY A 431 -36.76 6.35 -12.75
CA GLY A 431 -37.73 7.26 -13.34
C GLY A 431 -38.52 8.10 -12.33
N PRO A 432 -39.51 8.88 -12.79
CA PRO A 432 -40.17 9.93 -12.00
C PRO A 432 -41.03 9.43 -10.82
N LYS A 433 -41.19 8.11 -10.65
CA LYS A 433 -41.92 7.50 -9.51
C LYS A 433 -41.00 6.88 -8.46
N CYS A 434 -39.68 6.98 -8.65
CA CYS A 434 -38.65 6.40 -7.79
C CYS A 434 -38.88 6.73 -6.31
N SER A 435 -39.05 8.02 -6.00
CA SER A 435 -39.25 8.53 -4.64
C SER A 435 -40.44 7.88 -3.93
N VAL A 436 -41.56 7.71 -4.64
CA VAL A 436 -42.78 7.09 -4.09
C VAL A 436 -42.61 5.59 -3.87
N LEU A 437 -41.96 4.89 -4.81
CA LEU A 437 -41.82 3.44 -4.74
C LEU A 437 -40.83 3.01 -3.66
N ILE A 438 -39.70 3.72 -3.51
CA ILE A 438 -38.75 3.49 -2.41
C ILE A 438 -39.45 3.74 -1.07
N ALA A 439 -40.15 4.87 -0.93
CA ALA A 439 -40.89 5.15 0.30
C ALA A 439 -41.98 4.11 0.59
N GLN A 440 -42.58 3.46 -0.41
CA GLN A 440 -43.58 2.40 -0.22
C GLN A 440 -42.98 1.08 0.24
N GLN A 441 -41.81 0.70 -0.27
CA GLN A 441 -41.15 -0.57 0.04
C GLN A 441 -40.42 -0.57 1.38
N VAL A 442 -40.04 0.61 1.88
CA VAL A 442 -39.41 0.73 3.20
C VAL A 442 -40.46 0.68 4.30
N ASP A 443 -40.27 -0.25 5.23
CA ASP A 443 -40.99 -0.31 6.49
C ASP A 443 -40.53 0.85 7.39
N THR A 444 -41.33 1.90 7.42
CA THR A 444 -41.04 3.10 8.21
C THR A 444 -41.33 2.93 9.71
N SER A 445 -41.70 1.74 10.17
CA SER A 445 -41.75 1.43 11.62
C SER A 445 -40.38 1.01 12.17
N ASP A 446 -39.50 0.53 11.30
CA ASP A 446 -38.14 0.09 11.61
C ASP A 446 -37.15 1.23 11.38
N VAL A 447 -36.63 1.78 12.48
CA VAL A 447 -35.70 2.92 12.46
C VAL A 447 -34.42 2.59 11.70
N GLU A 448 -33.89 1.38 11.86
CA GLU A 448 -32.60 0.99 11.29
C GLU A 448 -32.70 0.84 9.77
N LYS A 449 -33.83 0.30 9.28
CA LYS A 449 -34.12 0.27 7.84
C LYS A 449 -34.27 1.66 7.25
N VAL A 450 -34.92 2.60 7.96
CA VAL A 450 -35.05 3.98 7.51
C VAL A 450 -33.68 4.66 7.44
N VAL A 451 -32.84 4.50 8.47
CA VAL A 451 -31.47 5.05 8.48
C VAL A 451 -30.65 4.44 7.36
N THR A 452 -30.61 3.12 7.23
CA THR A 452 -29.86 2.43 6.16
C THR A 452 -30.30 2.89 4.77
N THR A 453 -31.61 3.00 4.53
CA THR A 453 -32.14 3.49 3.24
C THR A 453 -31.72 4.94 2.98
N LEU A 454 -31.82 5.82 4.00
CA LEU A 454 -31.38 7.21 3.90
C LEU A 454 -29.88 7.31 3.56
N LEU A 455 -29.05 6.46 4.16
CA LEU A 455 -27.61 6.40 3.87
C LEU A 455 -27.36 5.96 2.43
N ARG A 456 -28.09 4.96 1.92
CA ARG A 456 -27.98 4.51 0.52
C ARG A 456 -28.39 5.62 -0.47
N ILE A 457 -29.50 6.32 -0.21
CA ILE A 457 -29.94 7.47 -1.02
C ILE A 457 -28.90 8.60 -0.98
N SER A 458 -28.37 8.91 0.20
CA SER A 458 -27.39 10.00 0.37
C SER A 458 -26.03 9.66 -0.24
N SER A 459 -25.69 8.37 -0.34
CA SER A 459 -24.40 7.92 -0.89
C SER A 459 -24.20 8.25 -2.37
N VAL A 460 -25.30 8.45 -3.13
CA VAL A 460 -25.26 8.77 -4.57
C VAL A 460 -25.36 10.27 -4.84
N PHE A 461 -25.29 11.11 -3.81
CA PHE A 461 -25.33 12.56 -3.98
C PHE A 461 -24.15 13.05 -4.84
N LYS A 462 -24.47 13.75 -5.94
CA LYS A 462 -23.55 14.54 -6.76
C LYS A 462 -24.17 15.93 -6.95
N ASP A 463 -23.34 16.98 -7.08
CA ASP A 463 -23.81 18.37 -7.26
C ASP A 463 -24.52 18.63 -8.61
N GLU A 464 -24.57 17.63 -9.49
CA GLU A 464 -25.30 17.68 -10.75
C GLU A 464 -26.81 17.77 -10.53
N ALA A 465 -27.45 18.74 -11.22
CA ALA A 465 -28.88 19.04 -11.06
C ALA A 465 -29.83 17.83 -11.12
N PRO A 466 -29.73 16.87 -12.08
CA PRO A 466 -30.67 15.74 -12.14
C PRO A 466 -30.51 14.78 -10.95
N VAL A 467 -29.28 14.45 -10.56
CA VAL A 467 -28.98 13.54 -9.46
C VAL A 467 -29.37 14.17 -8.12
N LYS A 468 -28.97 15.43 -7.89
CA LYS A 468 -29.32 16.20 -6.70
C LYS A 468 -30.84 16.28 -6.49
N THR A 469 -31.59 16.57 -7.55
CA THR A 469 -33.05 16.63 -7.49
C THR A 469 -33.65 15.27 -7.13
N ALA A 470 -33.19 14.18 -7.77
CA ALA A 470 -33.68 12.84 -7.48
C ALA A 470 -33.38 12.39 -6.04
N VAL A 471 -32.19 12.70 -5.52
CA VAL A 471 -31.80 12.42 -4.12
C VAL A 471 -32.69 13.19 -3.15
N HIS A 472 -32.91 14.48 -3.39
CA HIS A 472 -33.76 15.31 -2.53
C HIS A 472 -35.22 14.83 -2.55
N GLU A 473 -35.80 14.57 -3.72
CA GLU A 473 -37.18 14.09 -3.84
C GLU A 473 -37.38 12.72 -3.17
N THR A 474 -36.40 11.82 -3.31
CA THR A 474 -36.45 10.48 -2.70
C THR A 474 -36.29 10.56 -1.19
N THR A 475 -35.38 11.41 -0.71
CA THR A 475 -35.22 11.71 0.71
C THR A 475 -36.51 12.27 1.29
N ASP A 476 -37.12 13.25 0.63
CA ASP A 476 -38.34 13.89 1.09
C ASP A 476 -39.50 12.90 1.16
N ALA A 477 -39.64 12.00 0.19
CA ALA A 477 -40.68 10.98 0.22
C ALA A 477 -40.50 9.99 1.39
N LEU A 478 -39.28 9.49 1.59
CA LEU A 478 -38.96 8.55 2.68
C LEU A 478 -39.16 9.21 4.05
N MET A 479 -38.54 10.36 4.26
CA MET A 479 -38.47 11.00 5.57
C MET A 479 -39.78 11.67 5.96
N ARG A 480 -40.55 12.20 4.99
CA ARG A 480 -41.92 12.65 5.23
C ARG A 480 -42.79 11.48 5.69
N LYS A 481 -42.71 10.32 5.04
CA LYS A 481 -43.48 9.12 5.46
C LYS A 481 -43.06 8.67 6.87
N ALA A 482 -41.77 8.65 7.18
CA ALA A 482 -41.26 8.26 8.49
C ALA A 482 -41.70 9.23 9.59
N PHE A 483 -41.40 10.52 9.48
CA PHE A 483 -41.67 11.51 10.53
C PHE A 483 -43.14 11.89 10.70
N THR A 484 -44.00 11.65 9.71
CA THR A 484 -45.45 11.82 9.87
C THR A 484 -46.13 10.61 10.49
N SER A 485 -45.42 9.48 10.62
CA SER A 485 -45.94 8.30 11.30
C SER A 485 -45.90 8.50 12.82
N ALA A 486 -47.04 8.28 13.49
CA ALA A 486 -47.15 8.40 14.94
C ALA A 486 -46.33 7.35 15.71
N THR A 487 -45.92 6.26 15.06
CA THR A 487 -45.14 5.16 15.67
C THR A 487 -43.64 5.27 15.44
N PHE A 488 -43.19 6.22 14.60
CA PHE A 488 -41.77 6.34 14.28
C PHE A 488 -41.03 7.07 15.40
N ASN A 489 -39.97 6.46 15.91
CA ASN A 489 -39.18 7.03 16.99
C ASN A 489 -38.09 7.96 16.42
N SER A 490 -38.37 9.26 16.46
CA SER A 490 -37.47 10.29 15.94
C SER A 490 -36.15 10.42 16.70
N ASP A 491 -36.14 10.10 18.00
CA ASP A 491 -34.93 10.16 18.85
C ASP A 491 -34.03 8.93 18.62
N ALA A 492 -34.62 7.75 18.40
CA ALA A 492 -33.86 6.57 17.98
C ALA A 492 -33.25 6.76 16.59
N PHE A 493 -33.99 7.38 15.67
CA PHE A 493 -33.49 7.73 14.33
C PHE A 493 -32.25 8.60 14.40
N ILE A 494 -32.27 9.69 15.19
CA ILE A 494 -31.12 10.59 15.26
C ILE A 494 -29.90 9.92 15.90
N THR A 495 -30.14 9.05 16.88
CA THR A 495 -29.07 8.31 17.56
C THR A 495 -28.42 7.30 16.62
N SER A 496 -29.20 6.47 15.92
CA SER A 496 -28.68 5.52 14.92
C SER A 496 -27.95 6.23 13.78
N LEU A 497 -28.50 7.34 13.27
CA LEU A 497 -27.84 8.14 12.24
C LEU A 497 -26.47 8.66 12.70
N LEU A 498 -26.37 9.19 13.92
CA LEU A 498 -25.10 9.67 14.47
C LEU A 498 -24.08 8.55 14.69
N ILE A 499 -24.53 7.33 15.04
CA ILE A 499 -23.66 6.15 15.12
C ILE A 499 -23.10 5.81 13.74
N HIS A 500 -23.94 5.72 12.71
CA HIS A 500 -23.51 5.46 11.34
C HIS A 500 -22.61 6.56 10.77
N MET A 501 -22.78 7.81 11.21
CA MET A 501 -21.88 8.92 10.89
C MET A 501 -20.55 8.88 11.66
N GLY A 502 -20.37 7.95 12.61
CA GLY A 502 -19.18 7.85 13.46
C GLY A 502 -19.10 8.92 14.55
N LEU A 503 -20.20 9.62 14.83
CA LEU A 503 -20.28 10.70 15.82
C LEU A 503 -20.75 10.21 17.20
N LEU A 504 -21.31 9.01 17.28
CA LEU A 504 -21.63 8.29 18.51
C LEU A 504 -21.08 6.85 18.46
N LYS A 505 -20.71 6.31 19.62
CA LYS A 505 -20.28 4.90 19.76
C LYS A 505 -21.50 4.02 20.02
N SER A 506 -21.51 2.83 19.43
CA SER A 506 -22.47 1.76 19.70
C SER A 506 -21.79 0.59 20.42
N GLU A 507 -22.57 -0.19 21.17
CA GLU A 507 -22.13 -1.46 21.75
C GLU A 507 -22.01 -2.54 20.66
N GLU A 508 -22.84 -2.44 19.62
CA GLU A 508 -22.71 -3.20 18.39
C GLU A 508 -21.61 -2.56 17.53
N LYS A 509 -20.69 -3.35 16.97
CA LYS A 509 -19.54 -2.87 16.17
C LYS A 509 -19.96 -2.31 14.79
N ILE A 510 -20.85 -1.32 14.77
CA ILE A 510 -21.37 -0.68 13.56
C ILE A 510 -20.24 0.13 12.92
N LYS A 511 -19.93 -0.20 11.66
CA LYS A 511 -18.90 0.47 10.87
C LYS A 511 -19.42 1.81 10.37
N ALA A 512 -18.74 2.90 10.72
CA ALA A 512 -19.10 4.23 10.24
C ALA A 512 -19.00 4.34 8.72
N VAL A 513 -19.88 5.16 8.13
CA VAL A 513 -19.87 5.45 6.70
C VAL A 513 -18.58 6.17 6.29
N PRO A 514 -17.96 5.78 5.16
CA PRO A 514 -16.63 6.25 4.77
C PRO A 514 -16.60 7.72 4.27
N SER A 515 -17.74 8.27 3.86
CA SER A 515 -17.86 9.66 3.41
C SER A 515 -19.12 10.29 3.98
N LEU A 516 -18.96 11.44 4.64
CA LEU A 516 -20.06 12.19 5.23
C LEU A 516 -20.64 13.23 4.26
N HIS A 517 -20.00 13.53 3.13
CA HIS A 517 -20.39 14.64 2.26
C HIS A 517 -21.85 14.56 1.80
N GLY A 518 -22.25 13.44 1.18
CA GLY A 518 -23.63 13.26 0.70
C GLY A 518 -24.66 13.31 1.83
N ILE A 519 -24.36 12.68 2.97
CA ILE A 519 -25.23 12.67 4.16
C ILE A 519 -25.40 14.08 4.71
N LEU A 520 -24.33 14.86 4.82
CA LEU A 520 -24.39 16.24 5.29
C LEU A 520 -25.19 17.13 4.34
N MET A 521 -25.08 16.93 3.02
CA MET A 521 -25.88 17.68 2.05
C MET A 521 -27.35 17.31 2.12
N THR A 522 -27.67 16.01 2.20
CA THR A 522 -29.04 15.53 2.38
C THR A 522 -29.65 16.00 3.70
N LEU A 523 -28.88 15.97 4.80
CA LEU A 523 -29.28 16.51 6.10
C LEU A 523 -29.57 18.00 6.01
N ASN A 524 -28.68 18.78 5.38
CA ASN A 524 -28.87 20.22 5.21
C ASN A 524 -30.15 20.55 4.41
N HIS A 525 -30.52 19.74 3.42
CA HIS A 525 -31.80 19.85 2.72
C HIS A 525 -32.99 19.46 3.62
N MET A 526 -32.89 18.30 4.28
CA MET A 526 -33.95 17.72 5.10
C MET A 526 -34.36 18.63 6.27
N VAL A 527 -33.40 19.23 6.98
CA VAL A 527 -33.69 20.10 8.14
C VAL A 527 -34.45 21.39 7.77
N GLN A 528 -34.46 21.77 6.49
CA GLN A 528 -35.21 22.92 5.98
C GLN A 528 -36.66 22.56 5.62
N GLN A 529 -37.00 21.26 5.60
CA GLN A 529 -38.33 20.79 5.21
C GLN A 529 -39.33 20.85 6.36
N ASP A 530 -40.61 20.98 6.01
CA ASP A 530 -41.73 21.10 6.93
C ASP A 530 -41.98 19.84 7.77
N TYR A 531 -41.61 18.67 7.25
CA TYR A 531 -41.78 17.39 7.93
C TYR A 531 -40.70 17.10 8.99
N PHE A 532 -39.58 17.83 9.00
CA PHE A 532 -38.47 17.53 9.89
C PHE A 532 -38.77 18.01 11.33
N PRO A 533 -38.64 17.14 12.36
CA PRO A 533 -38.90 17.55 13.74
C PRO A 533 -37.88 18.60 14.22
N LYS A 534 -38.36 19.82 14.47
CA LYS A 534 -37.52 20.95 14.91
C LYS A 534 -36.78 20.69 16.24
N SER A 535 -37.27 19.77 17.06
CA SER A 535 -36.62 19.34 18.31
C SER A 535 -35.29 18.60 18.09
N LEU A 536 -35.07 17.99 16.92
CA LEU A 536 -33.83 17.28 16.60
C LEU A 536 -32.71 18.19 16.08
N ALA A 537 -33.06 19.39 15.57
CA ALA A 537 -32.08 20.31 15.00
C ALA A 537 -30.97 20.75 15.99
N PRO A 538 -31.26 21.04 17.28
CA PRO A 538 -30.22 21.33 18.26
C PRO A 538 -29.27 20.15 18.51
N VAL A 539 -29.80 18.91 18.48
CA VAL A 539 -28.99 17.69 18.66
C VAL A 539 -28.03 17.54 17.48
N LEU A 540 -28.52 17.61 16.24
CA LEU A 540 -27.66 17.56 15.05
C LEU A 540 -26.59 18.66 15.07
N SER A 541 -26.97 19.89 15.40
CA SER A 541 -26.04 21.01 15.47
C SER A 541 -24.91 20.74 16.48
N ALA A 542 -25.20 20.15 17.64
CA ALA A 542 -24.20 19.85 18.66
C ALA A 542 -23.11 18.87 18.21
N PHE A 543 -23.42 17.97 17.27
CA PHE A 543 -22.48 16.95 16.77
C PHE A 543 -21.84 17.32 15.43
N VAL A 544 -22.53 18.10 14.58
CA VAL A 544 -22.06 18.42 13.22
C VAL A 544 -21.24 19.73 13.16
N THR A 545 -21.31 20.59 14.18
CA THR A 545 -20.57 21.87 14.21
C THR A 545 -19.18 21.80 14.88
N LYS A 546 -18.73 20.62 15.29
CA LYS A 546 -17.44 20.41 15.96
C LYS A 546 -16.33 19.97 15.01
#